data_AF-A0ABD0J634-F1
#
_entry.id   AF-A0ABD0J634-F1
#
_cell.length_a   1.000
_cell.length_b   1.000
_cell.length_c   1.000
_cell.angle_alpha   90.00
_cell.angle_beta   90.00
_cell.angle_gamma   90.00
#
_symmetry.space_group_name_H-M   'P 1'
#
loop_
_entity.id
_entity.type
_entity.pdbx_description
1 polymer ?
#
loop_
_entity_poly.entity_id
_entity_poly.type
_entity_poly.pdbx_seq_one_letter_code
_entity_poly.pdbx_strand_id
1 'polypeptide(L)'
;GSGNQVGWAFGLGLERLAMKLFTIPDIRLFWSTDSGFLSQFDVEDPTPVTYKPVSIFPQCTNDISFWLPSDSSYSYTPNDFYDLVRNIGGDLVEQVYLFDKFVHPKKQRTSHCYRIVYRHMERTLTQEEVNVIHRQIETSATKLLGVEIR
;
A
#
# COMPACT_ATOMS: atom_id res chain seq x y z
N GLY A 1 -9.08 -52.65 27.69
CA GLY A 1 -9.45 -51.49 28.51
C GLY A 1 -8.28 -50.53 28.51
N SER A 2 -8.49 -49.28 28.09
CA SER A 2 -7.45 -48.25 28.10
C SER A 2 -7.38 -47.64 29.49
N GLY A 3 -6.38 -48.03 30.28
CA GLY A 3 -6.16 -47.56 31.65
C GLY A 3 -5.23 -46.35 31.69
N ASN A 4 -5.61 -45.34 32.50
CA ASN A 4 -4.82 -44.17 32.91
C ASN A 4 -4.29 -43.24 31.81
N GLN A 5 -5.19 -42.55 31.09
CA GLN A 5 -4.83 -41.31 30.41
C GLN A 5 -5.80 -40.19 30.79
N VAL A 6 -5.24 -39.03 31.16
CA VAL A 6 -5.95 -37.75 31.31
C VAL A 6 -5.44 -36.85 30.20
N GLY A 7 -6.36 -36.30 29.41
CA GLY A 7 -6.05 -35.38 28.31
C GLY A 7 -6.88 -34.11 28.41
N TRP A 8 -6.28 -32.98 28.00
CA TRP A 8 -6.98 -31.72 27.83
C TRP A 8 -7.12 -31.40 26.35
N ALA A 9 -8.26 -30.82 26.00
CA ALA A 9 -8.50 -30.24 24.69
C ALA A 9 -9.06 -28.84 24.89
N PHE A 10 -8.66 -27.90 24.04
CA PHE A 10 -9.25 -26.57 23.97
C PHE A 10 -9.48 -26.19 22.51
N GLY A 11 -10.53 -25.39 22.29
CA GLY A 11 -10.81 -24.75 21.02
C GLY A 11 -10.63 -23.25 21.18
N LEU A 12 -9.93 -22.63 20.24
CA LEU A 12 -9.76 -21.18 20.18
C LEU A 12 -10.56 -20.64 18.99
N GLY A 13 -11.39 -19.63 19.23
CA GLY A 13 -12.00 -18.85 18.16
C GLY A 13 -10.97 -17.87 17.61
N LEU A 14 -10.38 -18.18 16.46
CA LEU A 14 -9.30 -17.39 15.85
C LEU A 14 -9.74 -15.97 15.54
N GLU A 15 -10.96 -15.79 15.02
CA GLU A 15 -11.54 -14.49 14.70
C GLU A 15 -11.68 -13.63 15.94
N ARG A 16 -12.17 -14.21 17.05
CA ARG A 16 -12.35 -13.49 18.32
C ARG A 16 -11.02 -13.07 18.93
N LEU A 17 -9.99 -13.91 18.80
CA LEU A 17 -8.63 -13.58 19.23
C LEU A 17 -8.05 -12.46 18.37
N ALA A 18 -8.13 -12.58 17.04
CA ALA A 18 -7.64 -11.58 16.09
C ALA A 18 -8.35 -10.23 16.24
N MET A 19 -9.67 -10.21 16.45
CA MET A 19 -10.42 -8.97 16.70
C MET A 19 -9.92 -8.24 17.94
N LYS A 20 -9.54 -8.96 19.00
CA LYS A 20 -8.99 -8.37 20.21
C LYS A 20 -7.52 -7.96 20.05
N LEU A 21 -6.71 -8.80 19.41
CA LEU A 21 -5.29 -8.54 19.23
C LEU A 21 -5.03 -7.35 18.30
N PHE A 22 -5.78 -7.26 17.20
CA PHE A 22 -5.58 -6.26 16.15
C PHE A 22 -6.60 -5.13 16.19
N THR A 23 -7.50 -5.10 17.18
CA THR A 23 -8.58 -4.09 17.32
C THR A 23 -9.50 -4.04 16.09
N ILE A 24 -9.78 -5.19 15.46
CA ILE A 24 -10.72 -5.28 14.33
C ILE A 24 -12.15 -5.20 14.88
N PRO A 25 -12.95 -4.20 14.48
CA PRO A 25 -14.26 -3.94 15.09
C PRO A 25 -15.36 -4.90 14.62
N ASP A 26 -15.20 -5.53 13.45
CA ASP A 26 -16.25 -6.31 12.80
C ASP A 26 -15.66 -7.57 12.13
N ILE A 27 -16.26 -8.74 12.41
CA ILE A 27 -15.86 -10.03 11.85
C ILE A 27 -16.00 -10.09 10.31
N ARG A 28 -16.88 -9.26 9.72
CA ARG A 28 -17.07 -9.21 8.27
C ARG A 28 -15.81 -8.75 7.54
N LEU A 29 -14.92 -8.01 8.19
CA LEU A 29 -13.66 -7.56 7.60
C LEU A 29 -12.74 -8.72 7.22
N PHE A 30 -12.80 -9.86 7.92
CA PHE A 30 -12.05 -11.08 7.53
C PHE A 30 -12.46 -11.63 6.16
N TRP A 31 -13.63 -11.26 5.65
CA TRP A 31 -14.16 -11.67 4.36
C TRP A 31 -14.11 -10.54 3.32
N SER A 32 -13.50 -9.41 3.67
CA SER A 32 -13.34 -8.27 2.76
C SER A 32 -12.22 -8.52 1.75
N THR A 33 -12.46 -8.11 0.51
CA THR A 33 -11.42 -8.08 -0.55
C THR A 33 -10.82 -6.68 -0.72
N ASP A 34 -11.13 -5.74 0.18
CA ASP A 34 -10.65 -4.37 0.12
C ASP A 34 -9.13 -4.30 0.41
N SER A 35 -8.35 -3.77 -0.54
CA SER A 35 -6.90 -3.70 -0.40
C SER A 35 -6.46 -2.84 0.78
N GLY A 36 -7.28 -1.86 1.18
CA GLY A 36 -7.07 -1.02 2.36
C GLY A 36 -7.00 -1.84 3.65
N PHE A 37 -7.74 -2.95 3.73
CA PHE A 37 -7.71 -3.86 4.88
C PHE A 37 -6.58 -4.87 4.74
N LEU A 38 -6.51 -5.57 3.61
CA LEU A 38 -5.61 -6.71 3.41
C LEU A 38 -4.14 -6.31 3.52
N SER A 39 -3.75 -5.15 2.98
CA SER A 39 -2.35 -4.72 2.98
C SER A 39 -1.80 -4.39 4.37
N GLN A 40 -2.66 -4.12 5.36
CA GLN A 40 -2.21 -3.79 6.72
C GLN A 40 -1.64 -5.01 7.45
N PHE A 41 -2.01 -6.21 7.00
CA PHE A 41 -1.59 -7.48 7.57
C PHE A 41 -0.60 -8.23 6.66
N ASP A 42 -0.19 -7.62 5.54
CA ASP A 42 0.85 -8.14 4.64
C ASP A 42 2.25 -7.77 5.19
N VAL A 43 2.61 -8.40 6.30
CA VAL A 43 3.87 -8.20 7.02
C VAL A 43 4.43 -9.54 7.49
N GLU A 44 5.75 -9.64 7.66
CA GLU A 44 6.40 -10.88 8.15
C GLU A 44 6.00 -11.23 9.59
N ASP A 45 5.85 -10.23 10.46
CA ASP A 45 5.40 -10.37 11.84
C ASP A 45 4.17 -9.46 12.11
N PRO A 46 2.96 -10.01 12.31
CA PRO A 46 1.75 -9.24 12.52
C PRO A 46 1.60 -8.71 13.96
N THR A 47 2.47 -9.13 14.89
CA THR A 47 2.26 -8.91 16.33
C THR A 47 2.31 -7.44 16.81
N PRO A 48 2.81 -6.44 16.06
CA PRO A 48 2.58 -5.02 16.37
C PRO A 48 1.43 -4.37 15.59
N VAL A 49 0.77 -5.07 14.66
CA VAL A 49 -0.23 -4.47 13.78
C VAL A 49 -1.48 -4.07 14.56
N THR A 50 -1.89 -2.81 14.41
CA THR A 50 -3.19 -2.34 14.87
C THR A 50 -4.00 -1.93 13.64
N TYR A 51 -5.19 -2.51 13.50
CA TYR A 51 -6.09 -2.20 12.40
C TYR A 51 -6.42 -0.71 12.36
N LYS A 52 -6.25 -0.10 11.19
CA LYS A 52 -6.69 1.25 10.87
C LYS A 52 -7.96 1.17 10.02
N PRO A 53 -9.05 1.84 10.43
CA PRO A 53 -10.29 1.89 9.66
C PRO A 53 -10.06 2.31 8.22
N VAL A 54 -10.66 1.56 7.28
CA VAL A 54 -10.65 1.89 5.86
C VAL A 54 -11.87 2.71 5.51
N SER A 55 -11.76 3.55 4.48
CA SER A 55 -12.90 4.32 4.00
C SER A 55 -13.96 3.42 3.37
N ILE A 56 -15.23 3.80 3.54
CA ILE A 56 -16.36 3.15 2.85
C ILE A 56 -16.54 3.63 1.40
N PHE A 57 -15.90 4.74 1.03
CA PHE A 57 -15.98 5.31 -0.32
C PHE A 57 -15.15 4.49 -1.31
N PRO A 58 -15.39 4.55 -2.63
CA PRO A 58 -14.60 3.75 -3.57
C PRO A 58 -13.16 4.26 -3.70
N GLN A 59 -12.24 3.34 -4.01
CA GLN A 59 -10.85 3.65 -4.37
C GLN A 59 -10.77 4.21 -5.79
N CYS A 60 -9.85 5.14 -6.02
CA CYS A 60 -9.43 5.60 -7.33
C CYS A 60 -7.94 5.31 -7.50
N THR A 61 -7.55 4.65 -8.58
CA THR A 61 -6.17 4.18 -8.76
C THR A 61 -5.56 4.78 -10.01
N ASN A 62 -4.37 5.36 -9.88
CA ASN A 62 -3.56 5.79 -11.03
C ASN A 62 -2.16 5.19 -10.93
N ASP A 63 -1.62 4.81 -12.08
CA ASP A 63 -0.28 4.28 -12.22
C ASP A 63 0.65 5.37 -12.75
N ILE A 64 1.86 5.45 -12.19
CA ILE A 64 2.91 6.34 -12.64
C ILE A 64 4.16 5.53 -12.96
N SER A 65 4.62 5.67 -14.20
CA SER A 65 5.83 5.01 -14.69
C SER A 65 6.91 6.04 -14.99
N PHE A 66 8.15 5.74 -14.61
CA PHE A 66 9.28 6.58 -14.95
C PHE A 66 10.57 5.78 -15.06
N TRP A 67 11.53 6.35 -15.77
CA TRP A 67 12.90 5.86 -15.83
C TRP A 67 13.71 6.42 -14.67
N LEU A 68 14.47 5.55 -14.03
CA LEU A 68 15.38 5.97 -12.97
C LEU A 68 16.51 6.84 -13.55
N PRO A 69 17.01 7.81 -12.76
CA PRO A 69 18.17 8.59 -13.14
C PRO A 69 19.36 7.64 -13.37
N SER A 70 20.10 7.88 -14.45
CA SER A 70 21.27 7.07 -14.81
C SER A 70 22.57 7.60 -14.18
N ASP A 71 22.49 8.72 -13.47
CA ASP A 71 23.64 9.46 -12.97
C ASP A 71 24.07 8.96 -11.57
N SER A 72 25.37 8.84 -11.36
CA SER A 72 25.97 8.12 -10.23
C SER A 72 26.03 8.90 -8.91
N SER A 73 25.57 10.15 -8.89
CA SER A 73 25.64 11.02 -7.71
C SER A 73 24.51 10.77 -6.70
N TYR A 74 23.37 10.23 -7.15
CA TYR A 74 22.21 9.94 -6.30
C TYR A 74 21.61 8.59 -6.65
N SER A 75 21.71 7.65 -5.72
CA SER A 75 21.08 6.34 -5.84
C SER A 75 19.62 6.46 -5.46
N TYR A 76 18.72 6.43 -6.45
CA TYR A 76 17.29 6.37 -6.22
C TYR A 76 16.92 5.19 -5.31
N THR A 77 16.12 5.47 -4.27
CA THR A 77 15.48 4.44 -3.45
C THR A 77 13.96 4.54 -3.57
N PRO A 78 13.20 3.43 -3.46
CA PRO A 78 11.74 3.48 -3.49
C PRO A 78 11.14 4.40 -2.41
N ASN A 79 11.82 4.55 -1.27
CA ASN A 79 11.36 5.39 -0.16
C ASN A 79 11.34 6.87 -0.54
N ASP A 80 12.27 7.34 -1.38
CA ASP A 80 12.28 8.74 -1.84
C ASP A 80 10.98 9.08 -2.58
N PHE A 81 10.47 8.13 -3.36
CA PHE A 81 9.19 8.28 -4.05
C PHE A 81 8.00 8.17 -3.10
N TYR A 82 8.03 7.24 -2.13
CA TYR A 82 6.97 7.13 -1.12
C TYR A 82 6.83 8.42 -0.29
N ASP A 83 7.95 9.02 0.11
CA ASP A 83 7.97 10.28 0.84
C ASP A 83 7.45 11.44 -0.02
N LEU A 84 7.84 11.51 -1.30
CA LEU A 84 7.33 12.50 -2.24
C LEU A 84 5.81 12.40 -2.42
N VAL A 85 5.29 11.18 -2.62
CA VAL A 85 3.84 10.97 -2.77
C VAL A 85 3.10 11.32 -1.48
N ARG A 86 3.63 10.94 -0.31
CA ARG A 86 3.06 11.32 0.99
C ARG A 86 3.03 12.83 1.19
N ASN A 87 4.09 13.54 0.81
CA ASN A 87 4.17 15.00 0.97
C ASN A 87 3.18 15.76 0.09
N ILE A 88 2.90 15.28 -1.12
CA ILE A 88 2.00 15.98 -2.08
C ILE A 88 0.55 15.51 -1.90
N GLY A 89 0.35 14.19 -1.83
CA GLY A 89 -0.97 13.58 -1.76
C GLY A 89 -1.58 13.59 -0.36
N GLY A 90 -0.76 13.67 0.70
CA GLY A 90 -1.22 13.72 2.08
C GLY A 90 -2.20 12.60 2.41
N ASP A 91 -3.32 12.98 3.03
CA ASP A 91 -4.37 12.05 3.47
C ASP A 91 -5.23 11.49 2.33
N LEU A 92 -5.08 11.99 1.09
CA LEU A 92 -5.79 11.43 -0.08
C LEU A 92 -5.18 10.13 -0.56
N VAL A 93 -3.91 9.88 -0.24
CA VAL A 93 -3.19 8.67 -0.67
C VAL A 93 -3.34 7.60 0.40
N GLU A 94 -4.09 6.56 0.07
CA GLU A 94 -4.25 5.39 0.93
C GLU A 94 -3.02 4.48 0.86
N GLN A 95 -2.54 4.20 -0.36
CA GLN A 95 -1.45 3.26 -0.60
C GLN A 95 -0.57 3.69 -1.78
N VAL A 96 0.71 3.36 -1.72
CA VAL A 96 1.66 3.43 -2.83
C VAL A 96 2.52 2.18 -2.78
N TYR A 97 2.63 1.48 -3.91
CA TYR A 97 3.50 0.32 -4.00
C TYR A 97 4.07 0.18 -5.41
N LEU A 98 5.26 -0.42 -5.49
CA LEU A 98 5.90 -0.74 -6.75
C LEU A 98 5.11 -1.86 -7.43
N PHE A 99 4.48 -1.54 -8.56
CA PHE A 99 3.63 -2.46 -9.31
C PHE A 99 4.44 -3.26 -10.33
N ASP A 100 5.37 -2.59 -11.02
CA ASP A 100 6.22 -3.25 -12.03
C ASP A 100 7.63 -2.65 -12.06
N LYS A 101 8.60 -3.49 -12.43
CA LYS A 101 10.00 -3.11 -12.66
C LYS A 101 10.47 -3.70 -13.97
N PHE A 102 10.88 -2.83 -14.88
CA PHE A 102 11.33 -3.22 -16.21
C PHE A 102 12.74 -2.70 -16.48
N VAL A 103 13.59 -3.52 -17.10
CA VAL A 103 14.92 -3.09 -17.56
C VAL A 103 14.96 -3.12 -19.08
N HIS A 104 15.23 -1.97 -19.70
CA HIS A 104 15.25 -1.86 -21.15
C HIS A 104 16.54 -2.50 -21.72
N PRO A 105 16.47 -3.57 -22.52
CA PRO A 105 17.64 -4.38 -22.89
C PRO A 105 18.70 -3.61 -23.68
N LYS A 106 18.30 -2.67 -24.55
CA LYS A 106 19.24 -1.89 -25.38
C LYS A 106 19.82 -0.66 -24.70
N LYS A 107 19.09 -0.06 -23.77
CA LYS A 107 19.46 1.21 -23.12
C LYS A 107 20.01 0.99 -21.71
N GLN A 108 19.88 -0.23 -21.17
CA GLN A 108 20.23 -0.60 -19.79
C GLN A 108 19.65 0.37 -18.75
N ARG A 109 18.49 0.97 -19.04
CA ARG A 109 17.76 1.82 -18.12
C ARG A 109 16.72 1.00 -17.40
N THR A 110 16.59 1.23 -16.10
CA THR A 110 15.54 0.66 -15.27
C THR A 110 14.35 1.62 -15.23
N SER A 111 13.15 1.08 -15.45
CA SER A 111 11.87 1.75 -15.27
C SER A 111 11.17 1.14 -14.08
N HIS A 112 10.62 2.00 -13.23
CA HIS A 112 9.69 1.62 -12.16
C HIS A 112 8.29 2.11 -12.53
N CYS A 113 7.30 1.28 -12.25
CA CYS A 113 5.89 1.64 -12.30
C CYS A 113 5.32 1.50 -10.88
N TYR A 114 4.79 2.59 -10.34
CA TYR A 114 4.12 2.61 -9.05
C TYR A 114 2.62 2.74 -9.26
N ARG A 115 1.85 1.97 -8.49
CA ARG A 115 0.40 2.18 -8.38
C ARG A 115 0.12 3.01 -7.13
N ILE A 116 -0.63 4.10 -7.33
CA ILE A 116 -1.08 4.96 -6.25
C ILE A 116 -2.59 4.77 -6.09
N VAL A 117 -3.01 4.39 -4.89
CA VAL A 117 -4.40 4.24 -4.50
C VAL A 117 -4.84 5.48 -3.73
N TYR A 118 -5.79 6.21 -4.30
CA TYR A 118 -6.39 7.40 -3.72
C TYR A 118 -7.74 7.05 -3.11
N ARG A 119 -7.96 7.51 -1.88
CA ARG A 119 -9.22 7.31 -1.17
C ARG A 119 -9.36 8.33 -0.04
N HIS A 120 -10.54 8.93 0.08
CA HIS A 120 -10.82 9.88 1.15
C HIS A 120 -11.75 9.25 2.20
N MET A 121 -11.58 9.58 3.47
CA MET A 121 -12.37 9.02 4.58
C MET A 121 -13.81 9.54 4.62
N GLU A 122 -14.05 10.74 4.09
CA GLU A 122 -15.33 11.45 4.24
C GLU A 122 -16.14 11.66 2.94
N ARG A 123 -15.56 11.37 1.76
CA ARG A 123 -16.24 11.60 0.48
C ARG A 123 -15.69 10.72 -0.65
N THR A 124 -16.47 10.57 -1.71
CA THR A 124 -16.00 10.00 -2.98
C THR A 124 -15.08 10.99 -3.69
N LEU A 125 -13.94 10.50 -4.18
CA LEU A 125 -13.03 11.27 -5.04
C LEU A 125 -13.45 11.12 -6.50
N THR A 126 -13.40 12.21 -7.26
CA THR A 126 -13.58 12.13 -8.72
C THR A 126 -12.23 11.92 -9.40
N GLN A 127 -12.28 11.35 -10.60
CA GLN A 127 -11.06 11.11 -11.38
C GLN A 127 -10.34 12.42 -11.72
N GLU A 128 -11.08 13.50 -11.95
CA GLU A 128 -10.53 14.83 -12.25
C GLU A 128 -9.72 15.39 -11.08
N GLU A 129 -10.24 15.28 -9.85
CA GLU A 129 -9.54 15.73 -8.64
C GLU A 129 -8.25 14.94 -8.43
N VAL A 130 -8.32 13.61 -8.58
CA VAL A 130 -7.16 12.72 -8.44
C VAL A 130 -6.10 13.04 -9.51
N ASN A 131 -6.52 13.30 -10.74
CA ASN A 131 -5.60 13.64 -11.83
C ASN A 131 -4.84 14.96 -11.58
N VAL A 132 -5.43 15.93 -10.88
CA VAL A 132 -4.73 17.17 -10.51
C VAL A 132 -3.57 16.88 -9.56
N ILE A 133 -3.82 16.09 -8.51
CA ILE A 133 -2.79 15.69 -7.54
C ILE A 133 -1.75 14.78 -8.21
N HIS A 134 -2.18 13.85 -9.06
CA HIS A 134 -1.29 12.94 -9.77
C HIS A 134 -0.29 13.68 -10.65
N ARG A 135 -0.74 14.71 -11.39
CA ARG A 135 0.15 15.58 -12.18
C ARG A 135 1.15 16.38 -11.33
N GLN A 136 0.75 16.79 -10.12
CA GLN A 136 1.67 17.44 -9.19
C GLN A 136 2.76 16.47 -8.71
N ILE A 137 2.41 15.20 -8.48
CA ILE A 137 3.36 14.12 -8.15
C ILE A 137 4.33 13.90 -9.31
N GLU A 138 3.83 13.77 -10.55
CA GLU A 138 4.68 13.63 -11.75
C GLU A 138 5.68 14.78 -11.88
N THR A 139 5.18 16.01 -11.81
CA THR A 139 6.01 17.22 -11.93
C THR A 139 7.09 17.29 -10.85
N SER A 140 6.72 16.96 -9.60
CA SER A 140 7.64 16.98 -8.48
C SER A 140 8.64 15.85 -8.54
N ALA A 141 8.24 14.66 -9.02
CA ALA A 141 9.13 13.52 -9.20
C ALA A 141 10.24 13.87 -10.21
N THR A 142 9.89 14.46 -11.37
CA THR A 142 10.90 14.91 -12.34
C THR A 142 11.81 15.99 -11.76
N LYS A 143 11.26 16.94 -10.99
CA LYS A 143 12.04 18.07 -10.44
C LYS A 143 12.97 17.67 -9.28
N LEU A 144 12.48 16.84 -8.36
CA LEU A 144 13.19 16.51 -7.11
C LEU A 144 14.01 15.22 -7.21
N LEU A 145 13.47 14.21 -7.91
CA LEU A 145 14.13 12.90 -8.06
C LEU A 145 14.88 12.76 -9.40
N GLY A 146 14.73 13.74 -10.31
CA GLY A 146 15.39 13.71 -11.62
C GLY A 146 14.91 12.58 -12.52
N VAL A 147 13.72 12.03 -12.27
CA VAL A 147 13.16 10.91 -13.04
C VAL A 147 12.51 11.40 -14.34
N GLU A 148 12.53 10.54 -15.36
CA GLU A 148 11.89 10.81 -16.65
C GLU A 148 10.59 10.02 -16.74
N ILE A 149 9.45 10.72 -16.66
CA ILE A 149 8.10 10.12 -16.77
C ILE A 149 7.94 9.43 -18.14
N ARG A 150 7.26 8.28 -18.16
CA ARG A 150 7.05 7.41 -19.33
C ARG A 150 5.58 7.29 -19.71
#